data_AF-A0A9W8GZ61-F1
#
_entry.id   AF-A0A9W8GZ61-F1
#
_cell.length_a   1.000
_cell.length_b   1.000
_cell.length_c   1.000
_cell.angle_alpha   90.00
_cell.angle_beta   90.00
_cell.angle_gamma   90.00
#
_symmetry.space_group_name_H-M   'P 1'
#
loop_
_entity.id
_entity.type
_entity.pdbx_description
1 polymer ?
#
loop_
_entity_poly.entity_id
_entity_poly.type
_entity_poly.pdbx_seq_one_letter_code
_entity_poly.pdbx_strand_id
1 'polypeptide(L)'
;MSLRKLTFVTGNVNKLREMQELLHGIVDLHNTPVDLEEIQGSTQEVAIAKCRQAAAIIGGPVITEDVGLGFNAMNGLPGAYIKWFLKELKPAGLYKMLHGFEDKSGFAVCTVAYCAGPNHEPILFEGIHHGTIVEPRGPPVFGWNPVFQPDGHNETYAEMSDELKNKCSHRFLAVEKLKAFLSEQQ
;
A
#
# COMPACT_ATOMS: atom_id res chain seq x y z
N MET A 1 -13.75 -18.34 -19.72
CA MET A 1 -14.23 -16.93 -19.77
C MET A 1 -13.02 -16.02 -19.80
N SER A 2 -13.06 -14.91 -20.53
CA SER A 2 -11.95 -13.94 -20.54
C SER A 2 -11.91 -13.20 -19.20
N LEU A 3 -10.71 -13.01 -18.62
CA LEU A 3 -10.55 -12.26 -17.39
C LEU A 3 -10.90 -10.78 -17.62
N ARG A 4 -11.51 -10.13 -16.62
CA ARG A 4 -11.85 -8.71 -16.69
C ARG A 4 -10.56 -7.89 -16.79
N LYS A 5 -10.49 -6.99 -17.78
CA LYS A 5 -9.37 -6.05 -17.89
C LYS A 5 -9.42 -5.02 -16.77
N LEU A 6 -8.30 -4.85 -16.06
CA LEU A 6 -8.14 -3.86 -15.00
C LEU A 6 -6.80 -3.16 -15.15
N THR A 7 -6.78 -1.83 -15.07
CA THR A 7 -5.54 -1.06 -15.19
C THR A 7 -5.01 -0.67 -13.81
N PHE A 8 -3.81 -1.11 -13.45
CA PHE A 8 -3.11 -0.64 -12.26
C PHE A 8 -2.19 0.53 -12.61
N VAL A 9 -2.54 1.71 -12.11
CA VAL A 9 -1.76 2.93 -12.33
C VAL A 9 -0.73 3.10 -11.21
N THR A 10 0.53 2.77 -11.52
CA THR A 10 1.67 2.91 -10.60
C THR A 10 2.98 2.94 -11.39
N GLY A 11 3.91 3.79 -10.96
CA GLY A 11 5.31 3.75 -11.39
C GLY A 11 6.23 2.92 -10.49
N ASN A 12 5.71 2.35 -9.39
CA ASN A 12 6.51 1.59 -8.44
C ASN A 12 6.53 0.10 -8.80
N VAL A 13 7.69 -0.39 -9.23
CA VAL A 13 7.91 -1.78 -9.68
C VAL A 13 7.63 -2.82 -8.60
N ASN A 14 7.94 -2.52 -7.33
CA ASN A 14 7.70 -3.46 -6.23
C ASN A 14 6.20 -3.57 -5.91
N LYS A 15 5.48 -2.43 -5.95
CA LYS A 15 4.01 -2.44 -5.84
C LYS A 15 3.38 -3.25 -6.97
N LEU A 16 3.86 -3.04 -8.20
CA LEU A 16 3.38 -3.78 -9.37
C LEU A 16 3.58 -5.29 -9.20
N ARG A 17 4.79 -5.73 -8.82
CA ARG A 17 5.11 -7.13 -8.59
C ARG A 17 4.16 -7.78 -7.58
N GLU A 18 4.01 -7.19 -6.39
CA GLU A 18 3.13 -7.75 -5.37
C GLU A 18 1.65 -7.73 -5.80
N MET A 19 1.19 -6.68 -6.49
CA MET A 19 -0.19 -6.63 -6.99
C MET A 19 -0.47 -7.67 -8.08
N GLN A 20 0.50 -7.93 -8.97
CA GLN A 20 0.39 -8.96 -9.99
C GLN A 20 0.30 -10.36 -9.39
N GLU A 21 1.13 -10.66 -8.39
CA GLU A 21 1.07 -11.93 -7.66
C GLU A 21 -0.27 -12.11 -6.96
N LEU A 22 -0.73 -11.08 -6.25
CA LEU A 22 -1.98 -11.16 -5.49
C LEU A 22 -3.22 -11.28 -6.37
N LEU A 23 -3.26 -10.63 -7.54
CA LEU A 23 -4.41 -10.65 -8.45
C LEU A 23 -4.30 -11.68 -9.58
N HIS A 24 -3.25 -12.51 -9.57
CA HIS A 24 -3.02 -13.51 -10.60
C HIS A 24 -4.23 -14.45 -10.76
N GLY A 25 -4.71 -14.60 -12.00
CA GLY A 25 -5.85 -15.45 -12.34
C GLY A 25 -7.23 -14.87 -11.97
N ILE A 26 -7.28 -13.68 -11.35
CA ILE A 26 -8.55 -13.00 -10.99
C ILE A 26 -8.94 -11.97 -12.05
N VAL A 27 -7.97 -11.19 -12.53
CA VAL A 27 -8.15 -10.14 -13.55
C VAL A 27 -7.00 -10.18 -14.56
N ASP A 28 -7.25 -9.64 -15.76
CA ASP A 28 -6.20 -9.31 -16.71
C ASP A 28 -5.65 -7.92 -16.32
N LEU A 29 -4.57 -7.92 -15.53
CA LEU A 29 -4.00 -6.71 -14.92
C LEU A 29 -2.99 -6.04 -15.87
N HIS A 30 -3.31 -4.84 -16.35
CA HIS A 30 -2.42 -4.01 -17.18
C HIS A 30 -1.78 -2.92 -16.32
N ASN A 31 -0.49 -2.66 -16.46
CA ASN A 31 0.14 -1.53 -15.78
C ASN A 31 0.19 -0.29 -16.68
N THR A 32 -0.03 0.88 -16.08
CA THR A 32 0.29 2.16 -16.73
C THR A 32 1.09 3.03 -15.75
N PRO A 33 2.37 3.34 -16.03
CA PRO A 33 3.22 4.09 -15.12
C PRO A 33 3.01 5.59 -15.28
N VAL A 34 1.85 6.09 -14.88
CA VAL A 34 1.56 7.53 -14.83
C VAL A 34 1.96 8.08 -13.48
N ASP A 35 2.66 9.22 -13.48
CA ASP A 35 2.88 10.00 -12.26
C ASP A 35 1.61 10.82 -11.97
N LEU A 36 1.00 10.53 -10.82
CA LEU A 36 -0.25 11.14 -10.38
C LEU A 36 0.05 12.08 -9.22
N GLU A 37 -0.70 13.17 -9.14
CA GLU A 37 -0.54 14.14 -8.07
C GLU A 37 -1.05 13.52 -6.76
N GLU A 38 -0.22 13.57 -5.72
CA GLU A 38 -0.58 13.15 -4.37
C GLU A 38 -0.90 14.40 -3.56
N ILE A 39 -2.19 14.63 -3.29
CA ILE A 39 -2.63 15.72 -2.41
C ILE A 39 -2.15 15.49 -0.96
N GLN A 40 -2.29 16.50 -0.11
CA GLN A 40 -2.11 16.32 1.33
C GLN A 40 -3.44 15.93 1.96
N GLY A 41 -3.41 14.99 2.91
CA GLY A 41 -4.61 14.47 3.55
C GLY A 41 -4.36 13.10 4.20
N SER A 42 -5.45 12.44 4.57
CA SER A 42 -5.42 11.04 4.99
C SER A 42 -5.07 10.11 3.83
N THR A 43 -4.71 8.85 4.12
CA THR A 43 -4.48 7.85 3.07
C THR A 43 -5.72 7.64 2.20
N GLN A 44 -6.92 7.78 2.75
CA GLN A 44 -8.17 7.68 2.00
C GLN A 44 -8.40 8.88 1.08
N GLU A 45 -8.16 10.11 1.54
CA GLU A 45 -8.30 11.32 0.73
C GLU A 45 -7.33 11.31 -0.46
N VAL A 46 -6.06 10.93 -0.20
CA VAL A 46 -5.05 10.75 -1.25
C VAL A 46 -5.48 9.68 -2.24
N ALA A 47 -5.92 8.51 -1.76
CA ALA A 47 -6.35 7.41 -2.61
C ALA A 47 -7.54 7.78 -3.52
N ILE A 48 -8.53 8.52 -2.99
CA ILE A 48 -9.69 8.99 -3.77
C ILE A 48 -9.24 9.95 -4.88
N ALA A 49 -8.49 11.00 -4.53
CA ALA A 49 -8.04 12.01 -5.48
C ALA A 49 -7.19 11.38 -6.60
N LYS A 50 -6.24 10.52 -6.21
CA LYS A 50 -5.36 9.80 -7.12
C LYS A 50 -6.13 8.86 -8.04
N CYS A 51 -7.10 8.12 -7.52
CA CYS A 51 -7.92 7.20 -8.32
C CYS A 51 -8.81 7.94 -9.32
N ARG A 52 -9.40 9.08 -8.93
CA ARG A 52 -10.17 9.95 -9.86
C ARG A 52 -9.29 10.45 -10.99
N GLN A 53 -8.08 10.92 -10.69
CA GLN A 53 -7.12 11.35 -11.72
C GLN A 53 -6.75 10.20 -12.65
N ALA A 54 -6.46 9.01 -12.11
CA ALA A 54 -6.17 7.81 -12.90
C ALA A 54 -7.33 7.44 -13.83
N ALA A 55 -8.57 7.43 -13.31
CA ALA A 55 -9.75 7.09 -14.08
C ALA A 55 -9.98 8.08 -15.23
N ALA A 56 -9.77 9.38 -15.00
CA ALA A 56 -9.87 10.42 -16.02
C ALA A 56 -8.86 10.23 -17.16
N ILE A 57 -7.63 9.80 -16.85
CA ILE A 57 -6.57 9.56 -17.85
C ILE A 57 -6.81 8.28 -18.64
N ILE A 58 -7.19 7.20 -17.95
CA ILE A 58 -7.34 5.87 -18.57
C ILE A 58 -8.67 5.71 -19.32
N GLY A 59 -9.74 6.35 -18.85
CA GLY A 59 -11.07 6.27 -19.47
C GLY A 59 -11.82 4.95 -19.23
N GLY A 60 -11.38 4.13 -18.28
CA GLY A 60 -11.99 2.82 -17.97
C GLY A 60 -11.67 2.32 -16.56
N PRO A 61 -11.90 1.03 -16.27
CA PRO A 61 -11.64 0.45 -14.96
C PRO A 61 -10.16 0.55 -14.55
N VAL A 62 -9.93 1.19 -13.40
CA VAL A 62 -8.60 1.40 -12.83
C VAL A 62 -8.54 0.99 -11.37
N ILE A 63 -7.34 0.62 -10.93
CA ILE A 63 -6.95 0.66 -9.53
C ILE A 63 -5.72 1.56 -9.33
N THR A 64 -5.68 2.22 -8.18
CA THR A 64 -4.48 2.88 -7.64
C THR A 64 -4.23 2.35 -6.23
N GLU A 65 -3.00 2.56 -5.75
CA GLU A 65 -2.61 2.13 -4.41
C GLU A 65 -1.79 3.20 -3.68
N ASP A 66 -2.23 3.53 -2.48
CA ASP A 66 -1.47 4.32 -1.51
C ASP A 66 -1.17 3.51 -0.26
N VAL A 67 0.05 3.71 0.24
CA VAL A 67 0.57 2.97 1.38
C VAL A 67 1.10 3.97 2.38
N GLY A 68 0.67 3.83 3.63
CA GLY A 68 1.12 4.62 4.76
C GLY A 68 1.82 3.75 5.80
N LEU A 69 2.69 4.38 6.59
CA LEU A 69 3.25 3.83 7.81
C LEU A 69 2.99 4.83 8.93
N GLY A 70 2.13 4.46 9.88
CA GLY A 70 1.77 5.30 11.02
C GLY A 70 2.48 4.86 12.28
N PHE A 71 2.96 5.83 13.07
CA PHE A 71 3.48 5.60 14.41
C PHE A 71 2.43 6.04 15.42
N ASN A 72 2.05 5.16 16.34
CA ASN A 72 1.00 5.46 17.32
C ASN A 72 1.41 6.63 18.22
N ALA A 73 2.68 6.65 18.65
CA ALA A 73 3.28 7.75 19.42
C ALA A 73 3.24 9.12 18.71
N MET A 74 3.05 9.15 17.39
CA MET A 74 2.93 10.37 16.59
C MET A 74 1.53 10.54 15.99
N ASN A 75 0.51 9.95 16.62
CA ASN A 75 -0.90 10.00 16.17
C ASN A 75 -1.07 9.57 14.71
N GLY A 76 -0.34 8.54 14.28
CA GLY A 76 -0.44 7.99 12.93
C GLY A 76 0.46 8.66 11.88
N LEU A 77 1.24 9.68 12.23
CA LEU A 77 2.31 10.19 11.37
C LEU A 77 3.49 9.19 11.32
N PRO A 78 4.29 9.15 10.23
CA PRO A 78 4.18 9.98 9.03
C PRO A 78 3.01 9.61 8.10
N GLY A 79 2.38 8.45 8.27
CA GLY A 79 1.15 8.07 7.56
C GLY A 79 1.34 8.11 6.03
N ALA A 80 0.45 8.82 5.33
CA ALA A 80 0.52 9.01 3.87
C ALA A 80 1.82 9.68 3.40
N TYR A 81 2.51 10.42 4.28
CA TYR A 81 3.74 11.14 3.95
C TYR A 81 5.01 10.27 4.03
N ILE A 82 4.87 8.98 4.36
CA ILE A 82 6.01 8.07 4.59
C ILE A 82 7.04 8.06 3.45
N LYS A 83 6.62 8.24 2.20
CA LYS A 83 7.52 8.34 1.02
C LYS A 83 8.59 9.42 1.22
N TRP A 84 8.19 10.59 1.69
CA TRP A 84 9.07 11.73 1.91
C TRP A 84 9.98 11.53 3.11
N PHE A 85 9.43 11.03 4.22
CA PHE A 85 10.21 10.72 5.41
C PHE A 85 11.26 9.64 5.13
N LEU A 86 10.88 8.56 4.44
CA LEU A 86 11.80 7.49 4.06
C LEU A 86 12.91 8.00 3.13
N LYS A 87 12.58 8.87 2.16
CA LYS A 87 13.56 9.43 1.22
C LYS A 87 14.68 10.15 1.97
N GLU A 88 14.32 11.01 2.92
CA GLU A 88 15.29 11.86 3.62
C GLU A 88 15.97 11.13 4.79
N LEU A 89 15.21 10.36 5.57
CA LEU A 89 15.70 9.76 6.81
C LEU A 89 16.30 8.37 6.62
N LYS A 90 15.91 7.68 5.54
CA LYS A 90 16.17 6.24 5.34
C LYS A 90 15.56 5.39 6.47
N PRO A 91 15.57 4.05 6.38
CA PRO A 91 15.00 3.20 7.44
C PRO A 91 15.57 3.52 8.83
N ALA A 92 16.89 3.66 8.96
CA ALA A 92 17.52 3.98 10.25
C ALA A 92 17.01 5.30 10.86
N GLY A 93 16.76 6.33 10.05
CA GLY A 93 16.24 7.59 10.54
C GLY A 93 14.77 7.52 10.95
N LEU A 94 13.95 6.69 10.28
CA LEU A 94 12.55 6.44 10.70
C LEU A 94 12.50 5.84 12.11
N TYR A 95 13.34 4.85 12.40
CA TYR A 95 13.46 4.30 13.75
C TYR A 95 13.91 5.36 14.77
N LYS A 96 14.90 6.20 14.40
CA LYS A 96 15.41 7.28 15.25
C LYS A 96 14.36 8.34 15.59
N MET A 97 13.37 8.58 14.73
CA MET A 97 12.28 9.52 15.04
C MET A 97 11.54 9.15 16.32
N LEU A 98 11.49 7.87 16.65
CA LEU A 98 10.78 7.39 17.82
C LEU A 98 11.64 7.36 19.09
N HIS A 99 12.94 7.67 19.06
CA HIS A 99 13.83 7.54 20.23
C HIS A 99 13.29 8.23 21.50
N GLY A 100 12.63 9.38 21.36
CA GLY A 100 12.05 10.14 22.49
C GLY A 100 10.72 9.62 23.03
N PHE A 101 10.17 8.56 22.44
CA PHE A 101 8.87 7.98 22.82
C PHE A 101 9.06 6.58 23.42
N GLU A 102 8.32 6.22 24.46
CA GLU A 102 8.34 4.84 24.97
C GLU A 102 7.60 3.90 23.99
N ASP A 103 6.47 4.34 23.47
CA ASP A 103 5.67 3.60 22.50
C ASP A 103 6.36 3.57 21.13
N LYS A 104 6.66 2.34 20.66
CA LYS A 104 7.20 2.06 19.32
C LYS A 104 6.18 1.39 18.41
N SER A 105 4.95 1.19 18.89
CA SER A 105 3.91 0.56 18.10
C SER A 105 3.47 1.45 16.94
N GLY A 106 3.01 0.80 15.88
CA GLY A 106 2.57 1.47 14.68
C GLY A 106 1.74 0.54 13.82
N PHE A 107 1.45 0.99 12.61
CA PHE A 107 0.69 0.21 11.65
C PHE A 107 1.10 0.56 10.23
N ALA A 108 1.12 -0.47 9.39
CA ALA A 108 1.15 -0.32 7.95
C ALA A 108 -0.28 -0.31 7.43
N VAL A 109 -0.61 0.64 6.55
CA VAL A 109 -1.91 0.72 5.89
C VAL A 109 -1.73 0.69 4.38
N CYS A 110 -2.50 -0.14 3.69
CA CYS A 110 -2.67 -0.11 2.24
C CYS A 110 -4.10 0.29 1.93
N THR A 111 -4.28 1.30 1.10
CA THR A 111 -5.58 1.69 0.54
C THR A 111 -5.53 1.47 -0.95
N VAL A 112 -6.24 0.43 -1.41
CA VAL A 112 -6.48 0.18 -2.84
C VAL A 112 -7.77 0.89 -3.22
N ALA A 113 -7.71 1.78 -4.21
CA ALA A 113 -8.87 2.48 -4.72
C ALA A 113 -9.22 1.94 -6.11
N TYR A 114 -10.47 1.53 -6.29
CA TYR A 114 -11.03 1.09 -7.56
C TYR A 114 -11.98 2.13 -8.12
N CYS A 115 -11.91 2.40 -9.41
CA CYS A 115 -12.90 3.23 -10.10
C CYS A 115 -13.26 2.58 -11.44
N ALA A 116 -14.55 2.53 -11.77
CA ALA A 116 -15.02 1.95 -13.04
C ALA A 116 -14.76 2.86 -14.26
N GLY A 117 -14.51 4.17 -14.04
CA GLY A 117 -14.18 5.15 -15.07
C GLY A 117 -14.46 6.60 -14.63
N PRO A 118 -14.21 7.61 -15.48
CA PRO A 118 -14.17 9.04 -15.11
C PRO A 118 -15.38 9.62 -14.35
N ASN A 119 -16.55 9.01 -14.47
CA ASN A 119 -17.81 9.47 -13.85
C ASN A 119 -18.28 8.60 -12.67
N HIS A 120 -17.43 7.70 -12.17
CA HIS A 120 -17.75 6.84 -11.03
C HIS A 120 -16.94 7.25 -9.81
N GLU A 121 -17.58 7.19 -8.64
CA GLU A 121 -16.88 7.43 -7.39
C GLU A 121 -15.93 6.26 -7.06
N PRO A 122 -14.67 6.55 -6.64
CA PRO A 122 -13.77 5.50 -6.21
C PRO A 122 -14.31 4.74 -4.99
N ILE A 123 -14.15 3.43 -5.03
CA ILE A 123 -14.43 2.52 -3.91
C ILE A 123 -13.10 2.16 -3.27
N LEU A 124 -13.01 2.28 -1.95
CA LEU A 124 -11.79 2.04 -1.21
C LEU A 124 -11.80 0.68 -0.53
N PHE A 125 -10.67 -0.01 -0.62
CA PHE A 125 -10.39 -1.26 0.07
C PHE A 125 -9.14 -1.07 0.92
N GLU A 126 -9.32 -1.07 2.23
CA GLU A 126 -8.24 -0.80 3.16
C GLU A 126 -7.80 -2.07 3.89
N GLY A 127 -6.50 -2.30 3.95
CA GLY A 127 -5.88 -3.31 4.78
C GLY A 127 -4.91 -2.66 5.75
N ILE A 128 -5.01 -3.01 7.03
CA ILE A 128 -4.15 -2.51 8.09
C ILE A 128 -3.47 -3.69 8.74
N HIS A 129 -2.17 -3.58 8.99
CA HIS A 129 -1.40 -4.54 9.76
C HIS A 129 -0.68 -3.79 10.89
N HIS A 130 -0.99 -4.14 12.13
CA HIS A 130 -0.33 -3.61 13.31
C HIS A 130 1.05 -4.24 13.54
N GLY A 131 1.93 -3.50 14.19
CA GLY A 131 3.27 -3.94 14.45
C GLY A 131 4.06 -2.95 15.27
N THR A 132 5.37 -3.15 15.28
CA THR A 132 6.32 -2.34 16.02
C THR A 132 7.40 -1.80 15.08
N ILE A 133 7.79 -0.55 15.30
CA ILE A 133 8.93 0.08 14.63
C ILE A 133 10.22 -0.31 15.35
N VAL A 134 11.12 -0.95 14.62
CA VAL A 134 12.34 -1.55 15.15
C VAL A 134 13.58 -1.01 14.44
N GLU A 135 14.76 -1.23 15.02
CA GLU A 135 16.02 -0.97 14.32
C GLU A 135 16.05 -1.78 13.01
N PRO A 136 16.49 -1.18 11.88
CA PRO A 136 16.33 -1.81 10.57
C PRO A 136 17.06 -3.15 10.47
N ARG A 137 16.35 -4.20 10.03
CA ARG A 137 16.90 -5.53 9.74
C ARG A 137 16.51 -6.00 8.34
N GLY A 138 17.26 -6.96 7.81
CA GLY A 138 17.04 -7.51 6.47
C GLY A 138 17.45 -6.60 5.30
N PRO A 139 17.22 -7.05 4.05
CA PRO A 139 17.64 -6.36 2.84
C PRO A 139 16.91 -5.02 2.60
N PRO A 140 17.61 -3.91 2.33
CA PRO A 140 17.02 -2.58 2.13
C PRO A 140 16.51 -2.37 0.68
N VAL A 141 15.87 -3.38 0.10
CA VAL A 141 15.41 -3.36 -1.31
C VAL A 141 14.01 -2.78 -1.50
N PHE A 142 13.16 -2.82 -0.46
CA PHE A 142 11.80 -2.32 -0.56
C PHE A 142 11.40 -1.42 0.62
N GLY A 143 11.56 -0.12 0.39
CA GLY A 143 10.87 0.89 1.19
C GLY A 143 11.30 0.91 2.65
N TRP A 144 10.32 0.99 3.53
CA TRP A 144 10.47 0.99 4.99
C TRP A 144 10.33 -0.41 5.60
N ASN A 145 10.22 -1.47 4.79
CA ASN A 145 10.09 -2.85 5.28
C ASN A 145 11.12 -3.24 6.35
N PRO A 146 12.39 -2.78 6.29
CA PRO A 146 13.39 -3.12 7.31
C PRO A 146 13.05 -2.66 8.73
N VAL A 147 12.23 -1.62 8.91
CA VAL A 147 11.90 -1.07 10.24
C VAL A 147 10.55 -1.51 10.78
N PHE A 148 9.78 -2.29 10.03
CA PHE A 148 8.44 -2.70 10.46
C PHE A 148 8.43 -4.20 10.78
N GLN A 149 8.23 -4.52 12.06
CA GLN A 149 7.99 -5.88 12.53
C GLN A 149 6.47 -6.05 12.77
N PRO A 150 5.77 -6.83 11.93
CA PRO A 150 4.35 -7.10 12.13
C PRO A 150 4.10 -7.90 13.41
N ASP A 151 2.94 -7.66 14.05
CA ASP A 151 2.52 -8.42 15.22
C ASP A 151 2.40 -9.92 14.89
N GLY A 152 2.77 -10.77 15.84
CA GLY A 152 2.77 -12.23 15.65
C GLY A 152 4.00 -12.79 14.90
N HIS A 153 4.97 -11.95 14.56
CA HIS A 153 6.21 -12.35 13.90
C HIS A 153 7.45 -11.75 14.60
N ASN A 154 8.60 -12.39 14.42
CA ASN A 154 9.90 -11.90 14.93
C ASN A 154 10.74 -11.23 13.82
N GLU A 155 10.37 -11.49 12.58
CA GLU A 155 10.97 -10.95 11.37
C GLU A 155 10.37 -9.59 11.01
N THR A 156 11.19 -8.69 10.49
CA THR A 156 10.71 -7.50 9.78
C THR A 156 10.12 -7.89 8.43
N TYR A 157 9.32 -7.02 7.81
CA TYR A 157 8.86 -7.24 6.44
C TYR A 157 9.98 -7.42 5.42
N ALA A 158 11.20 -6.93 5.69
CA ALA A 158 12.34 -7.15 4.81
C ALA A 158 12.96 -8.55 4.98
N GLU A 159 12.81 -9.16 6.15
CA GLU A 159 13.32 -10.51 6.46
C GLU A 159 12.31 -11.61 6.08
N MET A 160 11.03 -11.26 5.93
CA MET A 160 9.99 -12.19 5.47
C MET A 160 10.18 -12.60 4.00
N SER A 161 9.83 -13.85 3.69
CA SER A 161 9.66 -14.27 2.30
C SER A 161 8.41 -13.62 1.69
N ASP A 162 8.40 -13.47 0.36
CA ASP A 162 7.25 -12.92 -0.37
C ASP A 162 5.99 -13.77 -0.10
N GLU A 163 6.11 -15.11 0.01
CA GLU A 163 4.98 -16.01 0.30
C GLU A 163 4.36 -15.80 1.69
N LEU A 164 5.18 -15.51 2.70
CA LEU A 164 4.69 -15.25 4.04
C LEU A 164 4.00 -13.88 4.10
N LYS A 165 4.65 -12.87 3.52
CA LYS A 165 4.13 -11.50 3.46
C LYS A 165 2.82 -11.43 2.67
N ASN A 166 2.69 -12.19 1.60
CA ASN A 166 1.47 -12.29 0.77
C ASN A 166 0.32 -13.04 1.46
N LYS A 167 0.43 -13.42 2.74
CA LYS A 167 -0.69 -14.02 3.52
C LYS A 167 -1.22 -13.13 4.63
N CYS A 168 -0.47 -12.10 5.03
CA CYS A 168 -0.83 -11.28 6.18
C CYS A 168 -0.60 -9.78 5.99
N SER A 169 0.12 -9.35 4.95
CA SER A 169 0.44 -7.93 4.80
C SER A 169 -0.79 -7.05 4.66
N HIS A 170 -0.65 -5.79 5.06
CA HIS A 170 -1.62 -4.72 4.82
C HIS A 170 -2.09 -4.69 3.34
N ARG A 171 -1.19 -4.93 2.37
CA ARG A 171 -1.55 -5.04 0.94
C ARG A 171 -2.38 -6.28 0.65
N PHE A 172 -2.01 -7.46 1.13
CA PHE A 172 -2.82 -8.68 1.00
C PHE A 172 -4.25 -8.44 1.52
N LEU A 173 -4.38 -7.89 2.73
CA LEU A 173 -5.68 -7.61 3.35
C LEU A 173 -6.54 -6.65 2.51
N ALA A 174 -5.94 -5.61 1.91
CA ALA A 174 -6.64 -4.70 1.02
C ALA A 174 -7.09 -5.40 -0.28
N VAL A 175 -6.21 -6.21 -0.86
CA VAL A 175 -6.49 -6.92 -2.11
C VAL A 175 -7.53 -8.03 -1.95
N GLU A 176 -7.57 -8.73 -0.82
CA GLU A 176 -8.63 -9.72 -0.55
C GLU A 176 -10.01 -9.06 -0.52
N LYS A 177 -10.14 -7.85 0.04
CA LYS A 177 -11.37 -7.07 0.00
C LYS A 177 -11.74 -6.65 -1.43
N LEU A 178 -10.75 -6.22 -2.23
CA LEU A 178 -10.95 -5.93 -3.65
C LEU A 178 -11.43 -7.18 -4.41
N LYS A 179 -10.83 -8.35 -4.17
CA LYS A 179 -11.22 -9.61 -4.83
C LYS A 179 -12.66 -9.97 -4.52
N ALA A 180 -13.06 -9.91 -3.24
CA ALA A 180 -14.44 -10.18 -2.83
C ALA A 180 -15.42 -9.27 -3.58
N PHE A 181 -15.13 -7.96 -3.64
CA PHE A 181 -15.94 -7.02 -4.41
C PHE A 181 -16.00 -7.35 -5.90
N LEU A 182 -14.86 -7.68 -6.53
CA LEU A 182 -14.82 -8.02 -7.96
C LEU A 182 -15.58 -9.31 -8.29
N SER A 183 -15.62 -10.27 -7.37
CA SER A 183 -16.37 -11.52 -7.53
C SER A 183 -17.88 -11.33 -7.43
N GLU A 184 -18.37 -10.41 -6.60
CA GLU A 184 -19.79 -10.08 -6.48
C GLU A 184 -20.36 -9.34 -7.71
N GLN A 185 -19.49 -8.78 -8.55
CA GLN A 185 -19.84 -8.04 -9.76
C GLN A 185 -19.87 -8.93 -11.02
N GLN A 186 -19.78 -10.25 -10.87
CA GLN A 186 -19.95 -11.26 -11.94
C GLN A 186 -21.40 -11.72 -12.02
#